data_AF-A0A2W6E722-F1
#
_entry.id   AF-A0A2W6E722-F1
#
_cell.length_a   1.000
_cell.length_b   1.000
_cell.length_c   1.000
_cell.angle_alpha   90.00
_cell.angle_beta   90.00
_cell.angle_gamma   90.00
#
_symmetry.space_group_name_H-M   'P 1'
#
loop_
_entity.id
_entity.type
_entity.pdbx_description
1 polymer ?
#
loop_
_entity_poly.entity_id
_entity_poly.type
_entity_poly.pdbx_seq_one_letter_code
_entity_poly.pdbx_strand_id
1 'polypeptide(L)'
;MSGQVAEIIVSLDGKAGRRGSGYRVGPPVVAARFGRISDRAEELTAQTVGFPLFKLKNDDGSVVLDDGRPRYRDWCQLDGSVAVLSNRREGTLEVAVRPPERDPDPVVSPWEGMSGAAVWIGDRIVGVIAKHHRSDGLGRLAAARLDRALDGRDPGNEAELRALLNLPEVLPDVVPPSHGERVITAYQEQVRVIAPDNLLDREDELDELVEFCAGNRPYAWWRAGPWAGKSAL
;
A
#
# COMPACT_ATOMS: atom_id res chain seq x y z
N MET A 1 -27.17 -2.85 34.69
CA MET A 1 -26.35 -1.62 34.62
C MET A 1 -24.88 -2.02 34.70
N SER A 2 -24.18 -2.02 33.57
CA SER A 2 -22.72 -2.03 33.50
C SER A 2 -22.35 -1.61 32.08
N GLY A 3 -22.16 -0.32 31.86
CA GLY A 3 -21.58 0.19 30.62
C GLY A 3 -20.07 0.03 30.71
N GLN A 4 -19.46 -0.58 29.71
CA GLN A 4 -18.00 -0.69 29.63
C GLN A 4 -17.43 0.28 28.60
N VAL A 5 -16.28 0.79 29.03
CA VAL A 5 -15.55 1.98 28.63
C VAL A 5 -14.74 1.75 27.35
N ALA A 6 -14.58 2.80 26.56
CA ALA A 6 -13.64 2.84 25.43
C ALA A 6 -12.27 3.35 25.91
N GLU A 7 -11.19 2.73 25.45
CA GLU A 7 -9.82 3.13 25.80
C GLU A 7 -9.06 3.58 24.55
N ILE A 8 -8.62 4.84 24.57
CA ILE A 8 -7.73 5.45 23.58
C ILE A 8 -6.34 5.49 24.21
N ILE A 9 -5.39 4.80 23.60
CA ILE A 9 -4.00 4.78 24.07
C ILE A 9 -3.30 6.04 23.55
N VAL A 10 -3.02 6.98 24.44
CA VAL A 10 -2.12 8.12 24.16
C VAL A 10 -0.79 7.86 24.86
N SER A 11 0.28 7.74 24.06
CA SER A 11 1.65 7.68 24.56
C SER A 11 2.06 9.07 25.06
N LEU A 12 2.50 9.18 26.32
CA LEU A 12 3.18 10.36 26.83
C LEU A 12 4.67 10.08 26.97
N ASP A 13 5.49 11.02 26.50
CA ASP A 13 6.94 10.96 26.55
C ASP A 13 7.46 10.72 27.97
N GLY A 14 8.00 9.52 28.18
CA GLY A 14 9.23 9.34 28.94
C GLY A 14 9.21 9.36 30.46
N LYS A 15 8.07 9.30 31.17
CA LYS A 15 8.10 9.08 32.63
C LYS A 15 7.10 8.03 33.12
N ALA A 16 7.65 6.88 33.52
CA ALA A 16 6.92 5.79 34.16
C ALA A 16 6.40 6.22 35.53
N GLY A 17 5.07 6.30 35.67
CA GLY A 17 4.37 6.50 36.93
C GLY A 17 3.29 5.44 37.12
N ARG A 18 3.28 4.80 38.29
CA ARG A 18 2.38 3.70 38.62
C ARG A 18 1.04 4.25 39.12
N ARG A 19 -0.04 4.06 38.36
CA ARG A 19 -1.42 4.08 38.90
C ARG A 19 -2.19 2.87 38.40
N GLY A 20 -2.95 2.29 39.33
CA GLY A 20 -3.54 0.98 39.23
C GLY A 20 -4.60 0.84 38.15
N SER A 21 -4.33 -0.04 37.21
CA SER A 21 -5.28 -0.94 36.54
C SER A 21 -4.39 -1.96 35.82
N GLY A 22 -4.77 -3.24 35.85
CA GLY A 22 -3.91 -4.38 35.55
C GLY A 22 -3.53 -4.57 34.08
N TYR A 23 -3.03 -3.53 33.42
CA TYR A 23 -2.59 -3.60 32.04
C TYR A 23 -1.28 -4.40 31.97
N ARG A 24 -1.29 -5.46 31.17
CA ARG A 24 -0.06 -6.06 30.67
C ARG A 24 0.48 -5.10 29.61
N VAL A 25 1.64 -4.52 29.89
CA VAL A 25 2.43 -3.84 28.86
C VAL A 25 2.81 -4.92 27.83
N GLY A 26 2.14 -4.90 26.69
CA GLY A 26 2.48 -5.75 25.55
C GLY A 26 3.82 -5.31 24.94
N PRO A 27 4.39 -6.10 24.02
CA PRO A 27 5.53 -5.64 23.25
C PRO A 27 5.19 -4.30 22.57
N PRO A 28 6.18 -3.40 22.41
CA PRO A 28 5.96 -2.12 21.75
C PRO A 28 5.33 -2.35 20.37
N VAL A 29 4.27 -1.61 20.07
CA VAL A 29 3.61 -1.67 18.77
C VAL A 29 4.60 -1.18 17.72
N VAL A 30 4.90 -2.04 16.74
CA VAL A 30 5.74 -1.66 15.61
C VAL A 30 5.00 -0.60 14.80
N ALA A 31 5.69 0.48 14.45
CA ALA A 31 5.12 1.54 13.63
C ALA A 31 4.60 0.96 12.31
N ALA A 32 3.41 1.43 11.90
CA ALA A 32 2.84 1.04 10.62
C ALA A 32 3.78 1.45 9.48
N ARG A 33 3.89 0.61 8.47
CA ARG A 33 4.67 0.89 7.27
C ARG A 33 3.71 1.36 6.18
N PHE A 34 4.15 2.33 5.41
CA PHE A 34 3.35 2.93 4.34
C PHE A 34 4.00 2.69 2.99
N GLY A 35 3.19 2.75 1.93
CA GLY A 35 3.62 2.61 0.55
C GLY A 35 2.78 3.45 -0.40
N ARG A 36 3.31 3.62 -1.62
CA ARG A 36 2.61 4.22 -2.76
C ARG A 36 2.25 3.16 -3.78
N ILE A 37 1.38 3.48 -4.72
CA ILE A 37 1.04 2.61 -5.86
C ILE A 37 1.43 3.37 -7.15
N SER A 38 2.42 2.88 -7.88
CA SER A 38 2.68 3.43 -9.23
C SER A 38 1.57 3.09 -10.23
N ASP A 39 1.50 3.85 -11.31
CA ASP A 39 0.51 3.67 -12.38
C ASP A 39 0.89 2.52 -13.35
N ARG A 40 1.16 1.32 -12.83
CA ARG A 40 1.49 0.13 -13.62
C ARG A 40 0.35 -0.88 -13.62
N ALA A 41 0.17 -1.58 -14.74
CA ALA A 41 -0.91 -2.55 -14.93
C ALA A 41 -0.64 -3.84 -14.14
N GLU A 42 -1.04 -3.85 -12.87
CA GLU A 42 -0.87 -4.99 -11.97
C GLU A 42 -2.13 -5.21 -11.13
N GLU A 43 -2.34 -6.45 -10.69
CA GLU A 43 -3.35 -6.81 -9.70
C GLU A 43 -2.66 -7.19 -8.39
N LEU A 44 -2.99 -6.47 -7.32
CA LEU A 44 -2.36 -6.61 -6.00
C LEU A 44 -3.33 -7.26 -5.02
N THR A 45 -2.86 -8.17 -4.17
CA THR A 45 -3.63 -8.67 -3.04
C THR A 45 -3.72 -7.62 -1.95
N ALA A 46 -4.94 -7.33 -1.50
CA ALA A 46 -5.23 -6.32 -0.50
C ALA A 46 -5.91 -6.91 0.74
N GLN A 47 -5.63 -6.33 1.90
CA GLN A 47 -6.28 -6.67 3.15
C GLN A 47 -6.86 -5.42 3.82
N THR A 48 -8.02 -5.55 4.44
CA THR A 48 -8.62 -4.47 5.22
C THR A 48 -9.44 -5.04 6.39
N VAL A 49 -9.55 -4.27 7.47
CA VAL A 49 -10.26 -4.68 8.69
C VAL A 49 -11.15 -3.54 9.15
N GLY A 50 -12.42 -3.85 9.46
CA GLY A 50 -13.36 -2.87 10.01
C GLY A 50 -14.58 -3.52 10.66
N PHE A 51 -15.62 -2.75 10.92
CA PHE A 51 -16.84 -3.19 11.63
C PHE A 51 -18.07 -2.95 10.76
N PRO A 52 -18.23 -3.72 9.66
CA PRO A 52 -19.26 -3.47 8.68
C PRO A 52 -20.66 -3.77 9.23
N LEU A 53 -21.67 -3.06 8.73
CA LEU A 53 -23.07 -3.21 9.15
C LEU A 53 -23.60 -4.64 8.99
N PHE A 54 -23.21 -5.39 7.96
CA PHE A 54 -23.66 -6.77 7.81
C PHE A 54 -23.17 -7.72 8.92
N LYS A 55 -22.20 -7.29 9.74
CA LYS A 55 -21.73 -7.99 10.95
C LYS A 55 -22.46 -7.54 12.22
N LEU A 56 -23.49 -6.71 12.12
CA LEU A 56 -24.33 -6.32 13.26
C LEU A 56 -25.11 -7.54 13.76
N LYS A 57 -25.02 -7.80 15.06
CA LYS A 57 -25.67 -8.90 15.76
C LYS A 57 -26.28 -8.39 17.06
N ASN A 58 -27.24 -9.13 17.60
CA ASN A 58 -27.62 -8.99 19.01
C ASN A 58 -26.48 -9.52 19.90
N ASP A 59 -26.44 -9.14 21.18
CA ASP A 59 -25.40 -9.58 22.14
C ASP A 59 -25.29 -11.11 22.28
N ASP A 60 -26.37 -11.85 22.00
CA ASP A 60 -26.38 -13.32 21.97
C ASP A 60 -25.85 -13.92 20.65
N GLY A 61 -25.38 -13.08 19.73
CA GLY A 61 -24.87 -13.45 18.41
C GLY A 61 -25.95 -13.70 17.35
N SER A 62 -27.23 -13.58 17.70
CA SER A 62 -28.34 -13.76 16.77
C SER A 62 -28.47 -12.60 15.77
N VAL A 63 -29.20 -12.85 14.69
CA VAL A 63 -29.52 -11.81 13.70
C VAL A 63 -30.37 -10.73 14.37
N VAL A 64 -30.05 -9.48 14.09
CA VAL A 64 -30.79 -8.34 14.64
C VAL A 64 -32.25 -8.40 14.20
N LEU A 65 -33.14 -8.36 15.19
CA LEU A 65 -34.56 -8.10 15.06
C LEU A 65 -34.89 -6.80 15.81
N ASP A 66 -35.99 -6.15 15.48
CA ASP A 66 -36.40 -4.92 16.17
C ASP A 66 -37.10 -5.22 17.50
N ASP A 67 -36.37 -5.88 18.41
CA ASP A 67 -36.87 -6.42 19.68
C ASP A 67 -36.24 -5.76 20.92
N GLY A 68 -35.51 -4.66 20.73
CA GLY A 68 -34.90 -3.87 21.80
C GLY A 68 -33.68 -4.53 22.48
N ARG A 69 -33.18 -5.66 21.96
CA ARG A 69 -31.95 -6.28 22.48
C ARG A 69 -30.72 -5.38 22.23
N PRO A 70 -29.73 -5.38 23.15
CA PRO A 70 -28.44 -4.75 22.89
C PRO A 70 -27.75 -5.40 21.69
N ARG A 71 -27.01 -4.58 20.94
CA ARG A 71 -26.44 -4.92 19.63
C ARG A 71 -24.97 -4.55 19.60
N TYR A 72 -24.17 -5.32 18.85
CA TYR A 72 -22.78 -5.01 18.57
C TYR A 72 -22.45 -5.28 17.10
N ARG A 73 -21.44 -4.58 16.57
CA ARG A 73 -20.83 -4.92 15.28
C ARG A 73 -19.57 -5.72 15.53
N ASP A 74 -19.48 -6.89 14.93
CA ASP A 74 -18.28 -7.71 14.95
C ASP A 74 -17.22 -7.13 14.00
N TRP A 75 -15.94 -7.42 14.26
CA TRP A 75 -14.89 -7.10 13.30
C TRP A 75 -14.99 -7.99 12.05
N CYS A 76 -14.48 -7.50 10.93
CA CYS A 76 -14.36 -8.26 9.71
C CYS A 76 -13.02 -7.95 9.08
N GLN A 77 -12.17 -8.97 8.95
CA GLN A 77 -11.06 -8.94 8.02
C GLN A 77 -11.55 -9.35 6.64
N LEU A 78 -11.11 -8.61 5.63
CA LEU A 78 -11.37 -8.88 4.22
C LEU A 78 -10.05 -9.05 3.50
N ASP A 79 -9.95 -10.12 2.73
CA ASP A 79 -8.91 -10.31 1.73
C ASP A 79 -9.55 -10.07 0.36
N GLY A 80 -8.89 -9.26 -0.46
CA GLY A 80 -9.39 -8.82 -1.76
C GLY A 80 -8.27 -8.57 -2.76
N SER A 81 -8.62 -8.00 -3.90
CA SER A 81 -7.65 -7.56 -4.91
C SER A 81 -7.86 -6.11 -5.31
N VAL A 82 -6.78 -5.49 -5.77
CA VAL A 82 -6.76 -4.13 -6.33
C VAL A 82 -6.14 -4.21 -7.71
N ALA A 83 -6.96 -4.02 -8.74
CA ALA A 83 -6.45 -3.75 -10.08
C ALA A 83 -6.01 -2.29 -10.14
N VAL A 84 -4.70 -2.05 -10.24
CA VAL A 84 -4.08 -0.73 -10.05
C VAL A 84 -4.62 0.36 -10.98
N LEU A 85 -5.06 -0.02 -12.18
CA LEU A 85 -5.59 0.91 -13.17
C LEU A 85 -7.09 1.17 -13.05
N SER A 86 -7.81 0.42 -12.21
CA SER A 86 -9.23 0.66 -11.94
C SER A 86 -9.43 2.00 -11.22
N ASN A 87 -10.56 2.65 -11.45
CA ASN A 87 -10.94 3.95 -10.88
C ASN A 87 -9.93 5.09 -11.06
N ARG A 88 -9.04 5.00 -12.06
CA ARG A 88 -8.01 6.02 -12.33
C ARG A 88 -8.56 7.43 -12.49
N ARG A 89 -9.73 7.58 -13.13
CA ARG A 89 -10.39 8.88 -13.30
C ARG A 89 -10.87 9.48 -11.97
N GLU A 90 -11.36 8.65 -11.05
CA GLU A 90 -11.77 9.09 -9.71
C GLU A 90 -10.56 9.31 -8.79
N GLY A 91 -9.43 8.65 -9.09
CA GLY A 91 -8.22 8.72 -8.27
C GLY A 91 -8.29 7.84 -7.01
N THR A 92 -9.23 6.90 -6.96
CA THR A 92 -9.39 5.91 -5.90
C THR A 92 -8.83 4.55 -6.32
N LEU A 93 -8.61 3.65 -5.36
CA LEU A 93 -8.41 2.22 -5.66
C LEU A 93 -9.76 1.52 -5.58
N GLU A 94 -10.06 0.68 -6.56
CA GLU A 94 -11.12 -0.31 -6.43
C GLU A 94 -10.56 -1.52 -5.66
N VAL A 95 -11.09 -1.78 -4.46
CA VAL A 95 -10.82 -2.98 -3.67
C VAL A 95 -11.95 -3.96 -3.94
N ALA A 96 -11.66 -4.98 -4.76
CA ALA A 96 -12.57 -6.07 -5.04
C ALA A 96 -12.53 -7.09 -3.89
N VAL A 97 -13.66 -7.29 -3.24
CA VAL A 97 -13.82 -8.24 -2.12
C VAL A 97 -14.97 -9.19 -2.41
N ARG A 98 -15.03 -10.30 -1.67
CA ARG A 98 -16.24 -11.13 -1.66
C ARG A 98 -17.42 -10.27 -1.18
N PRO A 99 -18.54 -10.21 -1.92
CA PRO A 99 -19.72 -9.48 -1.46
C PRO A 99 -20.22 -10.07 -0.13
N PRO A 100 -20.83 -9.26 0.75
CA PRO A 100 -21.37 -9.73 2.00
C PRO A 100 -22.53 -10.69 1.73
N GLU A 101 -22.64 -11.76 2.52
CA GLU A 101 -23.73 -12.74 2.41
C GLU A 101 -25.10 -12.14 2.76
N ARG A 102 -25.09 -11.02 3.48
CA ARG A 102 -26.29 -10.32 3.95
C ARG A 102 -26.24 -8.86 3.56
N ASP A 103 -27.38 -8.38 3.10
CA ASP A 103 -27.65 -6.97 2.83
C ASP A 103 -28.85 -6.57 3.70
N PRO A 104 -28.62 -6.27 5.00
CA PRO A 104 -29.71 -6.14 5.97
C PRO A 104 -30.61 -4.92 5.71
N ASP A 105 -30.11 -3.91 5.01
CA ASP A 105 -30.84 -2.69 4.68
C ASP A 105 -30.57 -2.28 3.21
N PRO A 106 -31.58 -2.31 2.32
CA PRO A 106 -31.41 -1.95 0.91
C PRO A 106 -31.15 -0.45 0.68
N VAL A 107 -31.34 0.41 1.69
CA VAL A 107 -31.10 1.85 1.62
C VAL A 107 -29.71 2.21 2.14
N VAL A 108 -29.16 1.38 3.05
CA VAL A 108 -27.84 1.62 3.67
C VAL A 108 -26.79 0.61 3.20
N SER A 109 -25.58 1.08 2.91
CA SER A 109 -24.49 0.19 2.51
C SER A 109 -24.24 -0.91 3.56
N PRO A 110 -24.18 -2.21 3.18
CA PRO A 110 -23.81 -3.27 4.13
C PRO A 110 -22.38 -3.11 4.68
N TRP A 111 -21.56 -2.27 4.03
CA TRP A 111 -20.21 -1.93 4.42
C TRP A 111 -20.11 -0.66 5.28
N GLU A 112 -21.23 -0.07 5.71
CA GLU A 112 -21.19 1.05 6.64
C GLU A 112 -20.39 0.66 7.90
N GLY A 113 -19.46 1.50 8.32
CA GLY A 113 -18.46 1.19 9.36
C GLY A 113 -17.11 0.68 8.83
N MET A 114 -16.95 0.52 7.52
CA MET A 114 -15.64 0.28 6.88
C MET A 114 -14.91 1.56 6.50
N SER A 115 -15.58 2.70 6.39
CA SER A 115 -14.92 3.96 6.02
C SER A 115 -13.83 4.31 7.05
N GLY A 116 -12.63 4.64 6.57
CA GLY A 116 -11.42 4.84 7.38
C GLY A 116 -10.60 3.56 7.64
N ALA A 117 -11.11 2.37 7.30
CA ALA A 117 -10.35 1.14 7.44
C ALA A 117 -9.10 1.16 6.55
N ALA A 118 -7.94 0.83 7.12
CA ALA A 118 -6.69 0.77 6.38
C ALA A 118 -6.74 -0.30 5.28
N VAL A 119 -6.15 0.01 4.12
CA VAL A 119 -5.92 -0.93 3.03
C VAL A 119 -4.44 -1.27 2.99
N TRP A 120 -4.15 -2.54 3.23
CA TRP A 120 -2.80 -3.10 3.23
C TRP A 120 -2.52 -3.83 1.93
N ILE A 121 -1.34 -3.61 1.36
CA ILE A 121 -0.73 -4.46 0.33
C ILE A 121 0.55 -5.03 0.94
N GLY A 122 0.58 -6.34 1.14
CA GLY A 122 1.65 -6.97 1.93
C GLY A 122 1.72 -6.37 3.33
N ASP A 123 2.87 -5.83 3.70
CA ASP A 123 3.13 -5.22 5.01
C ASP A 123 3.01 -3.70 5.03
N ARG A 124 2.38 -3.08 4.02
CA ARG A 124 2.27 -1.62 3.88
C ARG A 124 0.84 -1.14 3.70
N ILE A 125 0.49 -0.07 4.42
CA ILE A 125 -0.73 0.69 4.20
C ILE A 125 -0.55 1.59 2.98
N VAL A 126 -1.48 1.51 2.03
CA VAL A 126 -1.48 2.31 0.78
C VAL A 126 -2.64 3.30 0.71
N GLY A 127 -3.58 3.22 1.65
CA GLY A 127 -4.79 4.01 1.64
C GLY A 127 -5.79 3.57 2.70
N VAL A 128 -6.98 4.13 2.60
CA VAL A 128 -8.12 3.80 3.49
C VAL A 128 -9.39 3.62 2.66
N ILE A 129 -10.27 2.71 3.08
CA ILE A 129 -11.61 2.59 2.49
C ILE A 129 -12.33 3.93 2.69
N ALA A 130 -12.84 4.51 1.62
CA ALA A 130 -13.50 5.81 1.64
C ALA A 130 -15.00 5.66 1.40
N LYS A 131 -15.38 4.88 0.39
CA LYS A 131 -16.75 4.79 -0.10
C LYS A 131 -17.12 3.37 -0.55
N HIS A 132 -18.42 3.13 -0.63
CA HIS A 132 -18.99 2.00 -1.36
C HIS A 132 -20.09 2.54 -2.27
N HIS A 133 -19.89 2.40 -3.57
CA HIS A 133 -20.91 2.72 -4.57
C HIS A 133 -21.69 1.45 -4.88
N ARG A 134 -22.93 1.34 -4.38
CA ARG A 134 -23.75 0.12 -4.58
C ARG A 134 -23.94 -0.23 -6.06
N SER A 135 -23.91 0.76 -6.95
CA SER A 135 -23.98 0.59 -8.41
C SER A 135 -22.83 -0.24 -8.98
N ASP A 136 -21.68 -0.22 -8.32
CA ASP A 136 -20.47 -0.94 -8.75
C ASP A 136 -20.49 -2.39 -8.25
N GLY A 137 -21.49 -2.73 -7.43
CA GLY A 137 -21.73 -4.04 -6.86
C GLY A 137 -21.26 -4.15 -5.41
N LEU A 138 -21.91 -5.02 -4.64
CA LEU A 138 -21.64 -5.20 -3.21
C LEU A 138 -20.24 -5.75 -2.89
N GLY A 139 -19.47 -6.14 -3.91
CA GLY A 139 -18.09 -6.62 -3.76
C GLY A 139 -17.04 -5.59 -4.22
N ARG A 140 -17.39 -4.31 -4.34
CA ARG A 140 -16.50 -3.23 -4.81
C ARG A 140 -16.45 -2.09 -3.81
N LEU A 141 -15.31 -1.88 -3.17
CA LEU A 141 -15.08 -0.76 -2.27
C LEU A 141 -14.11 0.23 -2.90
N ALA A 142 -14.35 1.52 -2.75
CA ALA A 142 -13.42 2.55 -3.19
C ALA A 142 -12.55 3.00 -2.02
N ALA A 143 -11.23 2.96 -2.20
CA ALA A 143 -10.27 3.43 -1.22
C ALA A 143 -9.59 4.73 -1.68
N ALA A 144 -9.46 5.69 -0.76
CA ALA A 144 -8.62 6.85 -0.96
C ALA A 144 -7.14 6.41 -0.91
N ARG A 145 -6.35 6.90 -1.85
CA ARG A 145 -4.92 6.58 -1.95
C ARG A 145 -4.09 7.53 -1.09
N LEU A 146 -3.13 7.00 -0.33
CA LEU A 146 -2.21 7.80 0.47
C LEU A 146 -1.32 8.69 -0.40
N ASP A 147 -0.79 8.15 -1.50
CA ASP A 147 0.08 8.90 -2.42
C ASP A 147 -0.64 10.11 -3.03
N ARG A 148 -1.86 9.93 -3.54
CA ARG A 148 -2.69 11.03 -4.06
C ARG A 148 -3.08 12.04 -2.98
N ALA A 149 -3.26 11.60 -1.74
CA ALA A 149 -3.55 12.49 -0.62
C ALA A 149 -2.35 13.36 -0.22
N LEU A 150 -1.13 12.95 -0.57
CA LEU A 150 0.10 13.74 -0.40
C LEU A 150 0.29 14.69 -1.59
N ASP A 151 0.14 14.21 -2.82
CA ASP A 151 0.39 14.99 -4.05
C ASP A 151 -0.57 16.19 -4.25
N GLY A 152 -1.77 16.14 -3.65
CA GLY A 152 -2.85 17.11 -3.90
C GLY A 152 -3.07 18.16 -2.80
N ARG A 153 -2.19 18.25 -1.79
CA ARG A 153 -2.36 19.16 -0.64
C ARG A 153 -1.48 20.40 -0.73
N ASP A 154 -1.92 21.47 -0.05
CA ASP A 154 -1.03 22.59 0.27
C ASP A 154 0.20 22.07 1.05
N PRO A 155 1.42 22.60 0.82
CA PRO A 155 2.65 22.08 1.43
C PRO A 155 2.60 21.97 2.96
N GLY A 156 1.86 22.84 3.65
CA GLY A 156 1.71 22.76 5.11
C GLY A 156 0.95 21.51 5.56
N ASN A 157 -0.13 21.16 4.86
CA ASN A 157 -0.94 19.99 5.18
C ASN A 157 -0.25 18.68 4.79
N GLU A 158 0.56 18.68 3.72
CA GLU A 158 1.38 17.51 3.37
C GLU A 158 2.43 17.24 4.45
N ALA A 159 3.16 18.29 4.88
CA ALA A 159 4.18 18.17 5.91
C ALA A 159 3.61 17.68 7.25
N GLU A 160 2.44 18.20 7.65
CA GLU A 160 1.72 17.75 8.84
C GLU A 160 1.34 16.26 8.74
N LEU A 161 0.78 15.83 7.62
CA LEU A 161 0.39 14.42 7.42
C LEU A 161 1.61 13.49 7.43
N ARG A 162 2.72 13.90 6.80
CA ARG A 162 3.98 13.14 6.83
C ARG A 162 4.51 13.01 8.25
N ALA A 163 4.45 14.06 9.06
CA ALA A 163 4.88 14.04 10.44
C ALA A 163 3.99 13.13 11.31
N LEU A 164 2.66 13.25 11.20
CA LEU A 164 1.70 12.46 11.97
C LEU A 164 1.82 10.95 11.71
N LEU A 165 2.08 10.57 10.45
CA LEU A 165 2.21 9.17 10.06
C LEU A 165 3.67 8.67 10.07
N ASN A 166 4.62 9.52 10.44
CA ASN A 166 6.07 9.23 10.39
C ASN A 166 6.50 8.65 9.03
N LEU A 167 6.11 9.31 7.94
CA LEU A 167 6.36 8.84 6.58
C LEU A 167 7.83 9.08 6.18
N PRO A 168 8.43 8.15 5.42
CA PRO A 168 9.71 8.42 4.76
C PRO A 168 9.57 9.54 3.73
N GLU A 169 10.68 10.16 3.36
CA GLU A 169 10.74 11.17 2.30
C GLU A 169 10.13 10.62 0.99
N VAL A 170 10.56 9.42 0.61
CA VAL A 170 10.02 8.68 -0.54
C VAL A 170 9.28 7.44 -0.04
N LEU A 171 7.99 7.36 -0.37
CA LEU A 171 7.20 6.16 -0.12
C LEU A 171 7.67 5.01 -1.03
N PRO A 172 7.95 3.82 -0.50
CA PRO A 172 8.24 2.64 -1.33
C PRO A 172 7.01 2.27 -2.16
N ASP A 173 7.24 1.92 -3.43
CA ASP A 173 6.19 1.40 -4.31
C ASP A 173 5.87 -0.06 -3.94
N VAL A 174 4.59 -0.35 -3.76
CA VAL A 174 4.14 -1.72 -3.46
C VAL A 174 3.92 -2.54 -4.73
N VAL A 175 3.88 -1.90 -5.90
CA VAL A 175 3.77 -2.59 -7.17
C VAL A 175 5.11 -3.28 -7.46
N PRO A 176 5.15 -4.61 -7.67
CA PRO A 176 6.41 -5.30 -7.92
C PRO A 176 7.05 -4.78 -9.21
N PRO A 177 8.39 -4.66 -9.30
CA PRO A 177 9.07 -4.28 -10.54
C PRO A 177 8.70 -5.27 -11.67
N SER A 178 8.58 -4.75 -12.89
CA SER A 178 8.36 -5.59 -14.07
C SER A 178 9.48 -6.62 -14.22
N HIS A 179 9.24 -7.67 -15.02
CA HIS A 179 10.28 -8.66 -15.28
C HIS A 179 11.52 -8.00 -15.94
N GLY A 180 11.31 -7.08 -16.89
CA GLY A 180 12.39 -6.34 -17.54
C GLY A 180 13.21 -5.51 -16.56
N GLU A 181 12.56 -4.78 -15.65
CA GLU A 181 13.25 -4.01 -14.60
C GLU A 181 14.06 -4.93 -13.67
N ARG A 182 13.50 -6.07 -13.25
CA ARG A 182 14.22 -7.05 -12.43
C ARG A 182 15.46 -7.60 -13.14
N VAL A 183 15.35 -7.90 -14.43
CA VAL A 183 16.47 -8.37 -15.25
C VAL A 183 17.53 -7.28 -15.38
N ILE A 184 17.13 -6.03 -15.65
CA ILE A 184 18.05 -4.90 -15.76
C ILE A 184 18.77 -4.66 -14.43
N THR A 185 18.06 -4.65 -13.29
CA THR A 185 18.69 -4.46 -11.98
C THR A 185 19.66 -5.59 -11.64
N ALA A 186 19.27 -6.85 -11.87
CA ALA A 186 20.16 -7.99 -11.64
C ALA A 186 21.41 -7.92 -12.55
N TYR A 187 21.22 -7.51 -13.81
CA TYR A 187 22.32 -7.30 -14.75
C TYR A 187 23.22 -6.14 -14.30
N GLN A 188 22.66 -5.01 -13.85
CA GLN A 188 23.43 -3.88 -13.35
C GLN A 188 24.26 -4.22 -12.12
N GLU A 189 23.71 -5.00 -11.17
CA GLU A 189 24.47 -5.47 -10.01
C GLU A 189 25.60 -6.43 -10.44
N GLN A 190 25.36 -7.29 -11.43
CA GLN A 190 26.41 -8.13 -12.00
C GLN A 190 27.49 -7.29 -12.70
N VAL A 191 27.10 -6.26 -13.46
CA VAL A 191 28.02 -5.33 -14.11
C VAL A 191 28.83 -4.58 -13.05
N ARG A 192 28.23 -4.09 -11.96
CA ARG A 192 28.97 -3.40 -10.87
C ARG A 192 30.04 -4.25 -10.21
N VAL A 193 29.86 -5.58 -10.18
CA VAL A 193 30.86 -6.51 -9.64
C VAL A 193 32.03 -6.72 -10.61
N ILE A 194 31.80 -6.61 -11.92
CA ILE A 194 32.75 -7.00 -12.97
C ILE A 194 33.40 -5.79 -13.63
N ALA A 195 32.67 -4.68 -13.75
CA ALA A 195 33.11 -3.48 -14.43
C ALA A 195 34.05 -2.67 -13.51
N PRO A 196 35.18 -2.18 -14.04
CA PRO A 196 36.06 -1.29 -13.31
C PRO A 196 35.41 0.09 -13.11
N ASP A 197 35.71 0.74 -11.98
CA ASP A 197 35.18 2.08 -11.67
C ASP A 197 35.62 3.15 -12.69
N ASN A 198 36.79 2.96 -13.31
CA ASN A 198 37.35 3.85 -14.33
C ASN A 198 37.91 3.05 -15.51
N LEU A 199 37.60 3.48 -16.73
CA LEU A 199 38.23 3.03 -17.96
C LEU A 199 39.22 4.11 -18.40
N LEU A 200 40.51 3.78 -18.43
CA LEU A 200 41.58 4.69 -18.86
C LEU A 200 41.90 4.43 -20.34
N ASP A 201 42.17 5.50 -21.10
CA ASP A 201 42.58 5.44 -22.52
C ASP A 201 41.56 4.67 -23.40
N ARG A 202 40.27 5.02 -23.24
CA ARG A 202 39.10 4.37 -23.87
C ARG A 202 38.04 5.35 -24.37
N GLU A 203 38.39 6.62 -24.46
CA GLU A 203 37.48 7.70 -24.83
C GLU A 203 36.88 7.49 -26.23
N ASP A 204 37.71 7.12 -27.20
CA ASP A 204 37.28 6.89 -28.59
C ASP A 204 36.29 5.72 -28.68
N GLU A 205 36.57 4.60 -27.99
CA GLU A 205 35.65 3.47 -27.95
C GLU A 205 34.33 3.81 -27.23
N LEU A 206 34.39 4.55 -26.11
CA LEU A 206 33.18 4.98 -25.40
C LEU A 206 32.30 5.89 -26.26
N ASP A 207 32.91 6.82 -27.00
CA ASP A 207 32.18 7.68 -27.92
C ASP A 207 31.49 6.88 -29.04
N GLU A 208 32.15 5.86 -29.61
CA GLU A 208 31.55 4.96 -30.59
C GLU A 208 30.36 4.17 -30.00
N LEU A 209 30.49 3.72 -28.74
CA LEU A 209 29.42 3.01 -28.04
C LEU A 209 28.22 3.91 -27.74
N VAL A 210 28.46 5.16 -27.30
CA VAL A 210 27.41 6.17 -27.07
C VAL A 210 26.68 6.49 -28.36
N GLU A 211 27.43 6.73 -29.46
CA GLU A 211 26.83 6.98 -30.78
C GLU A 211 26.00 5.78 -31.26
N PHE A 212 26.50 4.55 -31.04
CA PHE A 212 25.74 3.35 -31.34
C PHE A 212 24.44 3.27 -30.52
N CYS A 213 24.50 3.46 -29.20
CA CYS A 213 23.35 3.39 -28.30
C CYS A 213 22.28 4.46 -28.60
N ALA A 214 22.71 5.63 -29.09
CA ALA A 214 21.82 6.71 -29.48
C ALA A 214 21.30 6.58 -30.94
N GLY A 215 21.89 5.69 -31.73
CA GLY A 215 21.59 5.51 -33.15
C GLY A 215 20.51 4.47 -33.44
N ASN A 216 20.12 4.38 -34.73
CA ASN A 216 19.14 3.41 -35.20
C ASN A 216 19.77 2.09 -35.72
N ARG A 217 21.07 1.88 -35.50
CA ARG A 217 21.75 0.66 -35.96
C ARG A 217 21.31 -0.52 -35.10
N PRO A 218 20.80 -1.64 -35.68
CA PRO A 218 20.24 -2.73 -34.88
C PRO A 218 21.29 -3.61 -34.19
N TYR A 219 22.56 -3.55 -34.61
CA TYR A 219 23.67 -4.27 -33.97
C TYR A 219 25.01 -3.57 -34.23
N ALA A 220 25.97 -3.79 -33.33
CA ALA A 220 27.38 -3.46 -33.48
C ALA A 220 28.24 -4.70 -33.19
N TRP A 221 29.39 -4.81 -33.84
CA TRP A 221 30.30 -5.94 -33.68
C TRP A 221 31.69 -5.47 -33.27
N TRP A 222 32.11 -5.83 -32.06
CA TRP A 222 33.38 -5.40 -31.47
C TRP A 222 34.37 -6.55 -31.44
N ARG A 223 35.55 -6.33 -32.03
CA ARG A 223 36.61 -7.34 -32.10
C ARG A 223 37.90 -6.80 -31.52
N ALA A 224 38.34 -7.42 -30.43
CA ALA A 224 39.63 -7.14 -29.82
C ALA A 224 40.28 -8.43 -29.31
N GLY A 225 41.61 -8.40 -29.14
CA GLY A 225 42.40 -9.51 -28.61
C GLY A 225 41.93 -10.01 -27.22
N PRO A 226 42.43 -11.16 -26.76
CA PRO A 226 42.22 -11.57 -25.38
C PRO A 226 42.78 -10.49 -24.43
N TRP A 227 42.10 -10.26 -23.30
CA TRP A 227 42.48 -9.26 -22.27
C TRP A 227 42.47 -7.78 -22.70
N ALA A 228 41.93 -7.45 -23.89
CA ALA A 228 41.86 -6.07 -24.38
C ALA A 228 40.84 -5.16 -23.66
N GLY A 229 40.07 -5.68 -22.69
CA GLY A 229 39.08 -4.89 -21.94
C GLY A 229 37.70 -4.76 -22.59
N LYS A 230 37.40 -5.49 -23.66
CA LYS A 230 36.10 -5.45 -24.37
C LYS A 230 34.85 -5.82 -23.52
N SER A 231 35.04 -6.48 -22.37
CA SER A 231 33.94 -6.78 -21.44
C SER A 231 33.82 -5.75 -20.32
N ALA A 232 34.79 -4.84 -20.21
CA ALA A 232 34.79 -3.73 -19.27
C ALA A 232 34.15 -2.47 -19.89
N LEU A 233 34.20 -2.35 -21.23
CA LEU A 233 33.32 -1.50 -22.05
C LEU A 233 31.89 -2.05 -22.04
#